data_AF-A0A7S0NAY6-F1
#
_entry.id   AF-A0A7S0NAY6-F1
#
_cell.length_a   1.000
_cell.length_b   1.000
_cell.length_c   1.000
_cell.angle_alpha   90.00
_cell.angle_beta   90.00
_cell.angle_gamma   90.00
#
_symmetry.space_group_name_H-M   'P 1'
#
loop_
_entity.id
_entity.type
_entity.pdbx_description
1 polymer ?
#
loop_
_entity_poly.entity_id
_entity_poly.type
_entity_poly.pdbx_seq_one_letter_code
_entity_poly.pdbx_strand_id
1 'polypeptide(L)'
;PMHVSFEAVHKATIVQREVEIGQGASVRVADCQDTVVYLLAPMQHVSICGCTDCIIVVGAVSGSLKVDLCERVHLVSASRRLRVSSCRDSTFCIAVNHPPVVMGDCRNLQLAPYNTYYERLDAHLRVANVRTAPNRWDAPVSLTSKLHTDTSSSPSTSNPTSSPDSASRVVALLPPEKFLPFMIPFRGAPPSAEDQLRPSTTANPFTMPQQYSAALEQKVQAVEDMRKNVKEAGLDGANKRDLQTVIQAYFKEWLVVSGNMRQVYDLARMERSDS
;
A
#
# COMPACT_ATOMS: atom_id res chain seq x y z
N PRO A 1 1.07 3.64 28.11
CA PRO A 1 0.77 3.65 26.65
C PRO A 1 -0.12 2.46 26.29
N MET A 2 -1.26 2.71 25.64
CA MET A 2 -2.15 1.65 25.16
C MET A 2 -1.43 0.85 24.06
N HIS A 3 -1.45 -0.48 24.16
CA HIS A 3 -0.83 -1.38 23.20
C HIS A 3 -1.91 -2.30 22.62
N VAL A 4 -2.06 -2.29 21.29
CA VAL A 4 -3.05 -3.10 20.57
C VAL A 4 -2.28 -4.06 19.66
N SER A 5 -2.64 -5.34 19.67
CA SER A 5 -1.95 -6.37 18.87
C SER A 5 -2.93 -7.24 18.09
N PHE A 6 -2.60 -7.47 16.82
CA PHE A 6 -3.26 -8.42 15.93
C PHE A 6 -2.24 -9.49 15.57
N GLU A 7 -2.42 -10.69 16.09
CA GLU A 7 -1.43 -11.76 15.97
C GLU A 7 -2.04 -13.01 15.36
N ALA A 8 -1.27 -13.72 14.53
CA ALA A 8 -1.64 -15.01 13.95
C ALA A 8 -2.99 -15.01 13.19
N VAL A 9 -3.37 -13.87 12.60
CA VAL A 9 -4.61 -13.78 11.84
C VAL A 9 -4.43 -14.41 10.46
N HIS A 10 -5.33 -15.31 10.10
CA HIS A 10 -5.29 -16.03 8.84
C HIS A 10 -6.60 -15.84 8.07
N LYS A 11 -6.51 -15.50 6.78
CA LYS A 11 -7.67 -15.51 5.87
C LYS A 11 -8.83 -14.62 6.33
N ALA A 12 -8.53 -13.42 6.81
CA ALA A 12 -9.54 -12.50 7.32
C ALA A 12 -9.27 -11.04 6.93
N THR A 13 -10.30 -10.21 7.08
CA THR A 13 -10.21 -8.76 7.01
C THR A 13 -10.39 -8.16 8.40
N ILE A 14 -9.45 -7.32 8.82
CA ILE A 14 -9.48 -6.58 10.09
C ILE A 14 -9.66 -5.10 9.79
N VAL A 15 -10.58 -4.45 10.49
CA VAL A 15 -10.81 -3.00 10.38
C VAL A 15 -10.81 -2.41 11.79
N GLN A 16 -9.98 -1.39 11.99
CA GLN A 16 -9.80 -0.70 13.26
C GLN A 16 -9.72 0.79 12.98
N ARG A 17 -10.53 1.58 13.68
CA ARG A 17 -10.63 3.03 13.52
C ARG A 17 -10.14 3.70 14.81
N GLU A 18 -10.27 5.03 14.85
CA GLU A 18 -9.80 5.87 15.95
C GLU A 18 -10.36 5.44 17.31
N VAL A 19 -11.64 5.04 17.37
CA VAL A 19 -12.32 4.66 18.61
C VAL A 19 -11.78 3.34 19.18
N GLU A 20 -11.50 2.35 18.32
CA GLU A 20 -11.03 1.04 18.77
C GLU A 20 -9.53 1.04 19.13
N ILE A 21 -8.70 1.80 18.40
CA ILE A 21 -7.24 1.85 18.63
C ILE A 21 -6.89 2.71 19.84
N GLY A 22 -7.61 3.80 20.07
CA GLY A 22 -7.31 4.78 21.11
C GLY A 22 -6.19 5.75 20.72
N GLN A 23 -6.28 6.99 21.22
CA GLN A 23 -5.36 8.06 20.84
C GLN A 23 -3.92 7.77 21.30
N GLY A 24 -2.97 7.81 20.37
CA GLY A 24 -1.55 7.63 20.68
C GLY A 24 -1.15 6.19 21.02
N ALA A 25 -1.97 5.20 20.70
CA ALA A 25 -1.63 3.80 20.92
C ALA A 25 -0.44 3.34 20.07
N SER A 26 0.25 2.32 20.57
CA SER A 26 1.22 1.54 19.79
C SER A 26 0.56 0.26 19.30
N VAL A 27 0.63 -0.01 18.00
CA VAL A 27 -0.06 -1.14 17.37
C VAL A 27 0.95 -2.14 16.81
N ARG A 28 0.70 -3.43 17.04
CA ARG A 28 1.48 -4.53 16.48
C ARG A 28 0.60 -5.40 15.57
N VAL A 29 1.08 -5.69 14.38
CA VAL A 29 0.52 -6.70 13.47
C VAL A 29 1.60 -7.76 13.30
N ALA A 30 1.36 -8.98 13.77
CA ALA A 30 2.37 -10.03 13.80
C ALA A 30 1.85 -11.36 13.25
N ASP A 31 2.68 -12.04 12.48
CA ASP A 31 2.46 -13.42 12.05
C ASP A 31 1.12 -13.65 11.32
N CYS A 32 0.60 -12.60 10.66
CA CYS A 32 -0.64 -12.66 9.88
C CYS A 32 -0.37 -13.19 8.47
N GLN A 33 -1.28 -14.01 7.94
CA GLN A 33 -1.15 -14.58 6.60
C GLN A 33 -2.45 -14.47 5.79
N ASP A 34 -2.34 -14.15 4.50
CA ASP A 34 -3.50 -14.09 3.59
C ASP A 34 -4.62 -13.18 4.17
N THR A 35 -4.22 -12.01 4.69
CA THR A 35 -5.05 -11.15 5.54
C THR A 35 -5.00 -9.70 5.06
N VAL A 36 -6.14 -9.00 5.17
CA VAL A 36 -6.22 -7.56 4.90
C VAL A 36 -6.42 -6.82 6.21
N VAL A 37 -5.57 -5.85 6.52
CA VAL A 37 -5.62 -5.09 7.77
C VAL A 37 -5.77 -3.61 7.47
N TYR A 38 -6.80 -2.98 8.02
CA TYR A 38 -7.05 -1.54 7.95
C TYR A 38 -6.95 -0.92 9.34
N LEU A 39 -5.88 -0.16 9.59
CA LEU A 39 -5.67 0.61 10.81
C LEU A 39 -5.90 2.10 10.53
N LEU A 40 -7.16 2.52 10.50
CA LEU A 40 -7.61 3.86 10.09
C LEU A 40 -7.67 4.82 11.30
N ALA A 41 -6.53 5.05 11.95
CA ALA A 41 -6.41 5.89 13.15
C ALA A 41 -5.07 6.64 13.20
N PRO A 42 -4.93 7.69 14.02
CA PRO A 42 -3.63 8.26 14.38
C PRO A 42 -2.94 7.38 15.44
N MET A 43 -1.73 6.91 15.16
CA MET A 43 -0.98 6.00 16.03
C MET A 43 0.39 6.59 16.40
N GLN A 44 0.92 6.20 17.56
CA GLN A 44 2.27 6.61 17.97
C GLN A 44 3.34 5.75 17.31
N HIS A 45 3.23 4.43 17.44
CA HIS A 45 4.16 3.48 16.84
C HIS A 45 3.39 2.32 16.22
N VAL A 46 3.88 1.82 15.10
CA VAL A 46 3.30 0.63 14.45
C VAL A 46 4.42 -0.34 14.12
N SER A 47 4.26 -1.61 14.48
CA SER A 47 5.19 -2.69 14.16
C SER A 47 4.47 -3.78 13.37
N ILE A 48 4.92 -4.04 12.15
CA ILE A 48 4.46 -5.11 11.29
C ILE A 48 5.58 -6.15 11.23
N CYS A 49 5.31 -7.39 11.64
CA CYS A 49 6.32 -8.43 11.76
C CYS A 49 5.81 -9.77 11.24
N GLY A 50 6.61 -10.54 10.50
CA GLY A 50 6.26 -11.92 10.17
C GLY A 50 5.02 -12.08 9.27
N CYS A 51 4.55 -11.02 8.62
CA CYS A 51 3.32 -11.05 7.83
C CYS A 51 3.60 -11.52 6.40
N THR A 52 2.72 -12.38 5.87
CA THR A 52 2.89 -12.99 4.54
C THR A 52 1.61 -12.93 3.72
N ASP A 53 1.69 -12.55 2.44
CA ASP A 53 0.50 -12.44 1.56
C ASP A 53 -0.57 -11.49 2.13
N CYS A 54 -0.15 -10.34 2.67
CA CYS A 54 -1.03 -9.41 3.36
C CYS A 54 -1.14 -8.06 2.66
N ILE A 55 -2.32 -7.44 2.73
CA ILE A 55 -2.52 -6.02 2.42
C ILE A 55 -2.70 -5.28 3.74
N ILE A 56 -1.82 -4.33 4.03
CA ILE A 56 -1.85 -3.61 5.32
C ILE A 56 -1.92 -2.12 5.04
N VAL A 57 -3.05 -1.52 5.41
CA VAL A 57 -3.28 -0.07 5.35
C VAL A 57 -3.12 0.49 6.75
N VAL A 58 -2.19 1.44 6.88
CA VAL A 58 -1.88 2.11 8.15
C VAL A 58 -2.17 3.60 7.99
N GLY A 59 -2.98 4.12 8.92
CA GLY A 59 -3.23 5.54 9.10
C GLY A 59 -1.98 6.31 9.51
N ALA A 60 -2.17 7.52 10.04
CA ALA A 60 -1.05 8.42 10.31
C ALA A 60 -0.21 7.96 11.52
N VAL A 61 1.10 7.77 11.34
CA VAL A 61 2.02 7.35 12.41
C VAL A 61 2.98 8.46 12.81
N SER A 62 2.90 8.91 14.07
CA SER A 62 3.65 10.07 14.60
C SER A 62 5.10 9.75 15.00
N GLY A 63 5.34 8.55 15.50
CA GLY A 63 6.65 8.08 15.91
C GLY A 63 7.35 7.33 14.77
N SER A 64 7.22 6.01 14.78
CA SER A 64 7.89 5.14 13.81
C SER A 64 7.01 3.99 13.36
N LEU A 65 6.99 3.75 12.05
CA LEU A 65 6.51 2.52 11.46
C LEU A 65 7.69 1.57 11.23
N LYS A 66 7.60 0.34 11.73
CA LYS A 66 8.58 -0.73 11.53
C LYS A 66 7.92 -1.86 10.73
N VAL A 67 8.61 -2.36 9.71
CA VAL A 67 8.22 -3.55 8.94
C VAL A 67 9.40 -4.51 8.98
N ASP A 68 9.19 -5.71 9.49
CA ASP A 68 10.26 -6.70 9.72
C ASP A 68 9.80 -8.10 9.29
N LEU A 69 10.69 -8.88 8.68
CA LEU A 69 10.43 -10.30 8.36
C LEU A 69 9.13 -10.53 7.57
N CYS A 70 8.77 -9.63 6.65
CA CYS A 70 7.53 -9.73 5.88
C CYS A 70 7.79 -10.16 4.43
N GLU A 71 6.86 -10.91 3.85
CA GLU A 71 6.98 -11.45 2.48
C GLU A 71 5.67 -11.25 1.71
N ARG A 72 5.73 -10.78 0.46
CA ARG A 72 4.53 -10.51 -0.36
C ARG A 72 3.51 -9.62 0.37
N VAL A 73 3.99 -8.53 0.99
CA VAL A 73 3.13 -7.55 1.67
C VAL A 73 2.94 -6.31 0.79
N HIS A 74 1.67 -5.90 0.62
CA HIS A 74 1.32 -4.60 0.09
C HIS A 74 1.01 -3.62 1.24
N LEU A 75 1.93 -2.71 1.51
CA LEU A 75 1.79 -1.72 2.59
C LEU A 75 1.37 -0.38 2.02
N VAL A 76 0.31 0.20 2.57
CA VAL A 76 -0.08 1.59 2.31
C VAL A 76 -0.01 2.37 3.62
N SER A 77 0.86 3.36 3.73
CA SER A 77 1.04 4.07 5.02
C SER A 77 1.50 5.52 4.91
N ALA A 78 1.05 6.35 5.87
CA ALA A 78 1.53 7.71 6.07
C ALA A 78 2.22 7.80 7.44
N SER A 79 3.52 8.13 7.46
CA SER A 79 4.29 8.14 8.70
C SER A 79 5.38 9.19 8.72
N ARG A 80 5.89 9.54 9.90
CA ARG A 80 7.08 10.41 9.98
C ARG A 80 8.35 9.67 9.60
N ARG A 81 8.47 8.41 10.03
CA ARG A 81 9.67 7.56 9.85
C ARG A 81 9.24 6.12 9.54
N LEU A 82 9.90 5.52 8.56
CA LEU A 82 9.74 4.12 8.18
C LEU A 82 11.08 3.37 8.31
N ARG A 83 11.06 2.21 8.97
CA ARG A 83 12.16 1.25 9.01
C ARG A 83 11.70 -0.08 8.42
N VAL A 84 12.48 -0.62 7.50
CA VAL A 84 12.22 -1.90 6.83
C VAL A 84 13.42 -2.82 7.06
N SER A 85 13.16 -4.04 7.49
CA SER A 85 14.18 -5.05 7.77
C SER A 85 13.76 -6.42 7.24
N SER A 86 14.68 -7.13 6.58
CA SER A 86 14.51 -8.52 6.16
C SER A 86 13.16 -8.82 5.44
N CYS A 87 12.72 -7.91 4.57
CA CYS A 87 11.46 -8.02 3.83
C CYS A 87 11.66 -8.42 2.36
N ARG A 88 10.71 -9.14 1.78
CA ARG A 88 10.85 -9.75 0.44
C ARG A 88 9.61 -9.53 -0.42
N ASP A 89 9.81 -9.37 -1.72
CA ASP A 89 8.74 -9.39 -2.73
C ASP A 89 7.53 -8.51 -2.38
N SER A 90 7.79 -7.34 -1.79
CA SER A 90 6.78 -6.48 -1.17
C SER A 90 6.74 -5.11 -1.82
N THR A 91 5.55 -4.51 -1.85
CA THR A 91 5.31 -3.18 -2.44
C THR A 91 4.81 -2.22 -1.38
N PHE A 92 5.48 -1.09 -1.21
CA PHE A 92 5.15 -0.09 -0.20
C PHE A 92 4.75 1.23 -0.89
N CYS A 93 3.47 1.56 -0.84
CA CYS A 93 2.91 2.84 -1.27
C CYS A 93 2.87 3.79 -0.05
N ILE A 94 3.87 4.66 0.08
CA ILE A 94 4.13 5.35 1.34
C ILE A 94 4.23 6.87 1.20
N ALA A 95 3.86 7.55 2.28
CA ALA A 95 4.21 8.93 2.51
C ALA A 95 5.06 9.03 3.78
N VAL A 96 6.28 9.56 3.64
CA VAL A 96 7.24 9.66 4.73
C VAL A 96 7.92 11.02 4.79
N ASN A 97 8.06 11.60 5.98
CA ASN A 97 8.74 12.89 6.11
C ASN A 97 10.28 12.77 6.15
N HIS A 98 10.79 11.60 6.50
CA HIS A 98 12.21 11.27 6.47
C HIS A 98 12.47 10.10 5.52
N PRO A 99 13.65 10.05 4.86
CA PRO A 99 14.10 8.90 4.08
C PRO A 99 13.79 7.55 4.77
N PRO A 100 13.11 6.59 4.09
CA PRO A 100 12.98 5.24 4.61
C PRO A 100 14.34 4.62 4.89
N VAL A 101 14.48 3.91 6.00
CA VAL A 101 15.71 3.17 6.29
C VAL A 101 15.48 1.69 6.01
N VAL A 102 16.29 1.11 5.12
CA VAL A 102 16.22 -0.30 4.73
C VAL A 102 17.47 -1.02 5.23
N MET A 103 17.30 -2.15 5.90
CA MET A 103 18.37 -2.93 6.53
C MET A 103 18.08 -4.44 6.46
N GLY A 104 19.06 -5.25 6.86
CA GLY A 104 18.93 -6.71 6.82
C GLY A 104 18.82 -7.29 5.41
N ASP A 105 18.33 -8.53 5.29
CA ASP A 105 18.23 -9.22 3.99
C ASP A 105 16.92 -8.87 3.27
N CYS A 106 16.86 -7.66 2.71
CA CYS A 106 15.74 -7.22 1.91
C CYS A 106 15.93 -7.58 0.42
N ARG A 107 14.87 -8.02 -0.26
CA ARG A 107 14.91 -8.41 -1.68
C ARG A 107 13.63 -8.02 -2.40
N ASN A 108 13.74 -7.61 -3.67
CA ASN A 108 12.59 -7.31 -4.53
C ASN A 108 11.58 -6.35 -3.88
N LEU A 109 12.06 -5.33 -3.14
CA LEU A 109 11.18 -4.32 -2.57
C LEU A 109 10.86 -3.26 -3.62
N GLN A 110 9.60 -2.84 -3.67
CA GLN A 110 9.15 -1.74 -4.53
C GLN A 110 8.59 -0.60 -3.69
N LEU A 111 9.06 0.63 -3.91
CA LEU A 111 8.51 1.84 -3.31
C LEU A 111 7.66 2.60 -4.32
N ALA A 112 6.54 3.13 -3.87
CA ALA A 112 5.64 3.95 -4.66
C ALA A 112 5.12 5.14 -3.83
N PRO A 113 4.63 6.21 -4.49
CA PRO A 113 3.92 7.28 -3.79
C PRO A 113 2.72 6.73 -3.02
N TYR A 114 2.37 7.36 -1.89
CA TYR A 114 1.11 7.10 -1.21
C TYR A 114 -0.06 7.29 -2.19
N ASN A 115 -0.98 6.33 -2.23
CA ASN A 115 -1.94 6.16 -3.32
C ASN A 115 -3.40 6.04 -2.84
N THR A 116 -3.72 6.47 -1.62
CA THR A 116 -5.06 6.33 -1.05
C THR A 116 -5.47 7.55 -0.24
N TYR A 117 -6.71 7.54 0.26
CA TYR A 117 -7.20 8.40 1.32
C TYR A 117 -8.40 7.74 2.00
N TYR A 118 -8.71 8.19 3.21
CA TYR A 118 -9.96 7.87 3.91
C TYR A 118 -10.47 9.12 4.61
N GLU A 119 -11.75 9.15 4.95
CA GLU A 119 -12.50 10.33 5.39
C GLU A 119 -11.81 11.18 6.48
N ARG A 120 -11.12 10.54 7.42
CA ARG A 120 -10.48 11.17 8.58
C ARG A 120 -8.99 11.45 8.41
N LEU A 121 -8.42 11.16 7.24
CA LEU A 121 -6.97 11.17 7.03
C LEU A 121 -6.33 12.52 7.37
N ASP A 122 -6.88 13.65 6.92
CA ASP A 122 -6.32 14.98 7.20
C ASP A 122 -6.29 15.29 8.71
N ALA A 123 -7.34 14.90 9.44
CA ALA A 123 -7.38 15.04 10.89
C ALA A 123 -6.30 14.18 11.56
N HIS A 124 -6.15 12.92 11.12
CA HIS A 124 -5.15 12.00 11.66
C HIS A 124 -3.73 12.46 11.35
N LEU A 125 -3.46 12.98 10.15
CA LEU A 125 -2.16 13.56 9.77
C LEU A 125 -1.79 14.73 10.69
N ARG A 126 -2.76 15.61 11.00
CA ARG A 126 -2.56 16.74 11.92
C ARG A 126 -2.22 16.28 13.33
N VAL A 127 -2.98 15.33 13.88
CA VAL A 127 -2.73 14.75 15.22
C VAL A 127 -1.36 14.06 15.28
N ALA A 128 -1.00 13.33 14.23
CA ALA A 128 0.27 12.61 14.17
C ALA A 128 1.47 13.50 13.77
N ASN A 129 1.24 14.77 13.45
CA ASN A 129 2.24 15.70 12.92
C ASN A 129 2.96 15.15 11.66
N VAL A 130 2.24 14.41 10.81
CA VAL A 130 2.74 13.94 9.52
C VAL A 130 2.45 15.03 8.50
N ARG A 131 3.50 15.59 7.91
CA ARG A 131 3.37 16.66 6.92
C ARG A 131 3.11 16.08 5.53
N THR A 132 2.29 16.76 4.73
CA THR A 132 2.07 16.41 3.32
C THR A 132 3.30 16.71 2.44
N ALA A 133 4.12 17.67 2.87
CA ALA A 133 5.43 17.97 2.27
C ALA A 133 6.50 18.30 3.34
N PRO A 134 7.77 17.91 3.14
CA PRO A 134 8.26 17.06 2.05
C PRO A 134 7.83 15.59 2.23
N ASN A 135 7.62 14.90 1.11
CA ASN A 135 7.43 13.45 1.05
C ASN A 135 8.69 12.82 0.44
N ARG A 136 9.39 11.97 1.20
CA ARG A 136 10.72 11.40 0.90
C ARG A 136 10.68 9.90 0.58
N TRP A 137 9.53 9.41 0.11
CA TRP A 137 9.26 7.99 -0.14
C TRP A 137 10.23 7.34 -1.15
N ASP A 138 10.77 8.11 -2.09
CA ASP A 138 11.63 7.68 -3.20
C ASP A 138 13.14 7.75 -2.89
N ALA A 139 13.52 8.18 -1.69
CA ALA A 139 14.92 8.34 -1.29
C ALA A 139 15.30 7.40 -0.12
N PRO A 140 15.23 6.07 -0.27
CA PRO A 140 15.59 5.15 0.80
C PRO A 140 17.10 5.14 1.08
N VAL A 141 17.47 5.03 2.36
CA VAL A 141 18.84 4.80 2.82
C VAL A 141 19.00 3.32 3.12
N SER A 142 19.91 2.65 2.41
CA SER A 142 20.22 1.22 2.64
C SER A 142 21.42 1.08 3.59
N LEU A 143 21.23 0.36 4.70
CA LEU A 143 22.27 0.05 5.70
C LEU A 143 22.76 -1.41 5.60
N THR A 144 22.52 -2.06 4.47
CA THR A 144 23.03 -3.41 4.22
C THR A 144 24.54 -3.35 4.08
N SER A 145 25.22 -4.04 5.00
CA SER A 145 26.67 -4.09 5.04
C SER A 145 27.21 -4.63 3.71
N LYS A 146 28.07 -3.86 3.03
CA LYS A 146 28.91 -4.36 1.93
C LYS A 146 30.02 -5.29 2.47
N LEU A 147 29.70 -6.18 3.40
CA LEU A 147 30.62 -7.26 3.76
C LEU A 147 30.37 -8.40 2.77
N HIS A 148 31.46 -8.91 2.18
CA HIS A 148 31.54 -9.84 1.04
C HIS A 148 31.58 -9.18 -0.33
N THR A 149 32.62 -8.39 -0.57
CA THR A 149 33.45 -8.46 -1.80
C THR A 149 34.64 -7.53 -1.55
N ASP A 150 35.67 -8.04 -0.86
CA ASP A 150 37.07 -7.57 -0.96
C ASP A 150 37.95 -8.41 -0.03
N THR A 151 38.06 -9.71 -0.32
CA THR A 151 39.21 -10.51 0.15
C THR A 151 39.54 -11.60 -0.86
N SER A 152 39.93 -11.17 -2.05
CA SER A 152 40.85 -11.93 -2.90
C SER A 152 41.62 -10.94 -3.75
N SER A 153 42.68 -10.41 -3.19
CA SER A 153 43.76 -9.79 -3.95
C SER A 153 44.43 -10.87 -4.79
N SER A 154 44.06 -10.95 -6.06
CA SER A 154 44.86 -11.56 -7.11
C SER A 154 44.87 -10.59 -8.29
N PRO A 155 46.05 -10.10 -8.73
CA PRO A 155 46.14 -9.19 -9.85
C PRO A 155 46.16 -10.03 -11.12
N SER A 156 45.05 -10.06 -11.87
CA SER A 156 45.05 -10.59 -13.22
C SER A 156 44.28 -9.68 -14.18
N THR A 157 45.05 -9.27 -15.17
CA THR A 157 44.86 -8.43 -16.34
C THR A 157 43.54 -8.62 -17.11
N SER A 158 42.99 -7.48 -17.55
CA SER A 158 42.13 -7.24 -18.72
C SER A 158 40.79 -7.98 -18.86
N ASN A 159 39.69 -7.21 -18.75
CA ASN A 159 38.63 -7.08 -19.77
C ASN A 159 37.66 -5.93 -19.41
N PRO A 160 37.49 -4.86 -20.22
CA PRO A 160 36.49 -3.82 -19.98
C PRO A 160 35.21 -4.13 -20.76
N THR A 161 34.47 -5.16 -20.35
CA THR A 161 33.12 -5.42 -20.88
C THR A 161 32.25 -6.06 -19.80
N SER A 162 31.98 -5.28 -18.76
CA SER A 162 30.83 -5.51 -17.89
C SER A 162 30.22 -4.15 -17.61
N SER A 163 29.00 -3.95 -18.12
CA SER A 163 28.16 -2.81 -17.79
C SER A 163 28.05 -2.62 -16.27
N PRO A 164 27.96 -1.39 -15.74
CA PRO A 164 27.94 -1.15 -14.30
C PRO A 164 26.59 -1.45 -13.63
N ASP A 165 25.62 -2.09 -14.30
CA ASP A 165 24.19 -2.01 -13.93
C ASP A 165 23.54 -3.32 -13.43
N SER A 166 24.31 -4.27 -12.87
CA SER A 166 23.74 -5.46 -12.21
C SER A 166 24.04 -5.56 -10.72
N ALA A 167 24.31 -4.43 -10.06
CA ALA A 167 24.13 -4.35 -8.62
C ALA A 167 22.63 -4.41 -8.33
N SER A 168 22.13 -5.62 -8.01
CA SER A 168 20.75 -5.89 -7.59
C SER A 168 20.32 -4.85 -6.54
N ARG A 169 19.60 -3.81 -6.95
CA ARG A 169 19.07 -2.81 -6.02
C ARG A 169 18.05 -3.54 -5.15
N VAL A 170 18.35 -3.62 -3.85
CA VAL A 170 17.45 -4.17 -2.81
C VAL A 170 16.06 -3.53 -2.88
N VAL A 171 16.02 -2.27 -3.29
CA VAL A 171 14.81 -1.47 -3.45
C VAL A 171 14.75 -0.88 -4.86
N ALA A 172 13.64 -1.08 -5.55
CA ALA A 172 13.28 -0.42 -6.80
C ALA A 172 12.09 0.52 -6.59
N LEU A 173 11.86 1.43 -7.53
CA LEU A 173 10.60 2.18 -7.58
C LEU A 173 9.57 1.36 -8.37
N LEU A 174 8.30 1.40 -7.96
CA LEU A 174 7.22 0.78 -8.71
C LEU A 174 7.09 1.48 -10.07
N PRO A 175 7.09 0.75 -11.20
CA PRO A 175 6.86 1.38 -12.51
C PRO A 175 5.52 2.15 -12.52
N PRO A 176 5.48 3.40 -13.05
CA PRO A 176 4.25 4.19 -13.12
C PRO A 176 3.08 3.46 -13.78
N GLU A 177 3.35 2.59 -14.75
CA GLU A 177 2.36 1.79 -15.48
C GLU A 177 1.73 0.69 -14.61
N LYS A 178 2.34 0.34 -13.48
CA LYS A 178 1.79 -0.59 -12.49
C LYS A 178 1.10 0.11 -11.33
N PHE A 179 1.25 1.43 -11.22
CA PHE A 179 0.61 2.22 -10.17
C PHE A 179 -0.90 2.31 -10.40
N LEU A 180 -1.65 2.17 -9.31
CA LEU A 180 -3.09 2.35 -9.25
C LEU A 180 -3.46 2.97 -7.90
N PRO A 181 -4.48 3.85 -7.83
CA PRO A 181 -5.06 4.26 -6.56
C PRO A 181 -5.57 3.06 -5.77
N PHE A 182 -5.33 3.05 -4.47
CA PHE A 182 -5.86 2.05 -3.55
C PHE A 182 -7.17 2.57 -2.94
N MET A 183 -8.24 1.79 -3.04
CA MET A 183 -9.57 2.18 -2.56
C MET A 183 -9.81 1.64 -1.15
N ILE A 184 -10.20 2.52 -0.22
CA ILE A 184 -10.69 2.12 1.09
C ILE A 184 -12.20 1.90 1.00
N PRO A 185 -12.69 0.66 1.20
CA PRO A 185 -14.10 0.31 0.96
C PRO A 185 -15.05 0.75 2.08
N PHE A 186 -14.58 1.53 3.05
CA PHE A 186 -15.38 2.01 4.18
C PHE A 186 -15.64 3.51 4.01
N ARG A 187 -16.90 3.87 3.79
CA ARG A 187 -17.38 5.23 4.07
C ARG A 187 -17.73 5.29 5.55
N GLY A 188 -17.42 6.39 6.23
CA GLY A 188 -17.57 6.50 7.67
C GLY A 188 -18.97 6.13 8.14
N ALA A 189 -19.05 5.66 9.40
CA ALA A 189 -20.31 5.59 10.12
C ALA A 189 -21.05 6.94 9.99
N PRO A 190 -22.39 6.96 10.01
CA PRO A 190 -23.14 8.21 9.91
C PRO A 190 -22.55 9.22 10.89
N PRO A 191 -22.05 10.37 10.39
CA PRO A 191 -21.30 11.29 11.21
C PRO A 191 -22.18 11.72 12.38
N SER A 192 -21.64 11.55 13.59
CA SER A 192 -22.22 12.16 14.77
C SER A 192 -22.40 13.67 14.52
N ALA A 193 -23.31 14.33 15.21
CA ALA A 193 -23.56 15.77 15.00
C ALA A 193 -22.26 16.61 15.12
N GLU A 194 -21.29 16.13 15.90
CA GLU A 194 -19.96 16.72 16.05
C GLU A 194 -19.03 16.45 14.85
N ASP A 195 -19.16 15.31 14.17
CA ASP A 195 -18.34 14.98 13.00
C ASP A 195 -18.83 15.67 11.72
N GLN A 196 -20.10 16.06 11.62
CA GLN A 196 -20.63 16.81 10.46
C GLN A 196 -20.00 18.20 10.31
N LEU A 197 -19.50 18.80 11.40
CA LEU A 197 -18.78 20.07 11.35
C LEU A 197 -17.29 19.91 10.99
N ARG A 198 -16.75 18.68 11.02
CA ARG A 198 -15.32 18.45 10.77
C ARG A 198 -15.08 18.27 9.27
N PRO A 199 -14.06 18.93 8.69
CA PRO A 199 -13.72 18.73 7.29
C PRO A 199 -13.28 17.29 7.04
N SER A 200 -13.92 16.67 6.05
CA SER A 200 -13.62 15.32 5.56
C SER A 200 -12.59 15.36 4.44
N THR A 201 -11.68 14.38 4.42
CA THR A 201 -10.71 14.19 3.34
C THR A 201 -11.40 13.60 2.11
N THR A 202 -11.39 14.35 1.01
CA THR A 202 -12.06 13.97 -0.25
C THR A 202 -11.10 13.49 -1.34
N ALA A 203 -9.78 13.65 -1.14
CA ALA A 203 -8.74 13.23 -2.07
C ALA A 203 -7.43 12.93 -1.33
N ASN A 204 -6.48 12.28 -2.02
CA ASN A 204 -5.14 12.05 -1.49
C ASN A 204 -4.43 13.39 -1.19
N PRO A 205 -4.03 13.67 0.07
CA PRO A 205 -3.43 14.95 0.45
C PRO A 205 -1.95 15.06 0.07
N PHE A 206 -1.33 13.98 -0.41
CA PHE A 206 0.08 13.98 -0.83
C PHE A 206 0.18 14.23 -2.34
N THR A 207 1.09 15.13 -2.73
CA THR A 207 1.36 15.42 -4.14
C THR A 207 1.89 14.18 -4.85
N MET A 208 1.23 13.81 -5.94
CA MET A 208 1.67 12.72 -6.80
C MET A 208 2.76 13.21 -7.76
N PRO A 209 3.86 12.46 -7.95
CA PRO A 209 4.85 12.82 -8.97
C PRO A 209 4.28 12.73 -10.38
N GLN A 210 4.74 13.62 -11.27
CA GLN A 210 4.21 13.78 -12.63
C GLN A 210 4.20 12.48 -13.45
N GLN A 211 5.23 11.64 -13.32
CA GLN A 211 5.31 10.37 -14.05
C GLN A 211 4.17 9.42 -13.68
N TYR A 212 3.81 9.36 -12.40
CA TYR A 212 2.72 8.52 -11.90
C TYR A 212 1.35 9.11 -12.26
N SER A 213 1.19 10.43 -12.20
CA SER A 213 -0.08 11.08 -12.60
C SER A 213 -0.33 10.94 -14.10
N ALA A 214 0.69 11.16 -14.93
CA ALA A 214 0.59 10.99 -16.38
C ALA A 214 0.25 9.53 -16.77
N ALA A 215 0.89 8.55 -16.13
CA ALA A 215 0.58 7.14 -16.36
C ALA A 215 -0.86 6.79 -15.94
N LEU A 216 -1.37 7.38 -14.85
CA LEU A 216 -2.75 7.20 -14.41
C LEU A 216 -3.74 7.84 -15.39
N GLU A 217 -3.46 9.06 -15.87
CA GLU A 217 -4.27 9.73 -16.89
C GLU A 217 -4.34 8.93 -18.18
N GLN A 218 -3.22 8.38 -18.66
CA GLN A 218 -3.20 7.51 -19.83
C GLN A 218 -4.09 6.27 -19.65
N LYS A 219 -4.08 5.65 -18.47
CA LYS A 219 -4.97 4.52 -18.16
C LYS A 219 -6.44 4.91 -18.17
N VAL A 220 -6.77 6.06 -17.56
CA VAL A 220 -8.14 6.59 -17.54
C VAL A 220 -8.61 6.85 -18.97
N GLN A 221 -7.80 7.52 -19.78
CA GLN A 221 -8.10 7.78 -21.18
C GLN A 221 -8.29 6.48 -21.98
N ALA A 222 -7.41 5.49 -21.81
CA ALA A 222 -7.55 4.20 -22.49
C ALA A 222 -8.86 3.48 -22.13
N VAL A 223 -9.32 3.57 -20.88
CA VAL A 223 -10.61 3.01 -20.44
C VAL A 223 -11.78 3.80 -21.04
N GLU A 224 -11.68 5.12 -21.12
CA GLU A 224 -12.70 5.96 -21.76
C GLU A 224 -12.82 5.69 -23.26
N ASP A 225 -11.70 5.60 -23.96
CA ASP A 225 -11.63 5.26 -25.38
C ASP A 225 -12.20 3.86 -25.62
N MET A 226 -11.85 2.88 -24.78
CA MET A 226 -12.44 1.54 -24.84
C MET A 226 -13.97 1.58 -24.68
N ARG A 227 -14.48 2.33 -23.70
CA ARG A 227 -15.94 2.49 -23.48
C ARG A 227 -16.63 3.16 -24.66
N LYS A 228 -16.00 4.19 -25.23
CA LYS A 228 -16.50 4.90 -26.41
C LYS A 228 -16.57 3.96 -27.62
N ASN A 229 -15.50 3.22 -27.90
CA ASN A 229 -15.43 2.26 -29.00
C ASN A 229 -16.51 1.17 -28.87
N VAL A 230 -16.73 0.63 -27.66
CA VAL A 230 -17.80 -0.34 -27.40
C VAL A 230 -19.19 0.26 -27.65
N LYS A 231 -19.40 1.54 -27.32
CA LYS A 231 -20.67 2.23 -27.56
C LYS A 231 -20.89 2.53 -29.05
N GLU A 232 -19.85 2.93 -29.77
CA GLU A 232 -19.89 3.28 -31.19
C GLU A 232 -19.98 2.06 -32.11
N ALA A 233 -19.52 0.89 -31.66
CA ALA A 233 -19.64 -0.37 -32.38
C ALA A 233 -21.10 -0.81 -32.66
N GLY A 234 -22.10 -0.11 -32.09
CA GLY A 234 -23.51 -0.33 -32.42
C GLY A 234 -23.99 -1.74 -32.07
N LEU A 235 -23.38 -2.36 -31.05
CA LEU A 235 -23.68 -3.74 -30.65
C LEU A 235 -25.17 -3.89 -30.36
N ASP A 236 -25.79 -4.86 -31.03
CA ASP A 236 -27.17 -5.23 -30.75
C ASP A 236 -27.32 -5.78 -29.31
N GLY A 237 -28.58 -5.93 -28.88
CA GLY A 237 -28.88 -6.34 -27.51
C GLY A 237 -28.37 -7.74 -27.14
N ALA A 238 -28.07 -8.60 -28.11
CA ALA A 238 -27.51 -9.93 -27.90
C ALA A 238 -25.99 -9.86 -27.71
N ASN A 239 -25.27 -9.22 -28.63
CA ASN A 239 -23.81 -9.08 -28.56
C ASN A 239 -23.37 -8.28 -27.32
N LYS A 240 -24.17 -7.29 -26.89
CA LYS A 240 -23.91 -6.55 -25.65
C LYS A 240 -23.99 -7.46 -24.41
N ARG A 241 -24.93 -8.41 -24.37
CA ARG A 241 -25.06 -9.39 -23.28
C ARG A 241 -23.92 -10.40 -23.30
N ASP A 242 -23.51 -10.84 -24.49
CA ASP A 242 -22.39 -11.78 -24.65
C ASP A 242 -21.08 -11.13 -24.18
N LEU A 243 -20.81 -9.88 -24.59
CA LEU A 243 -19.66 -9.11 -24.11
C LEU A 243 -19.67 -8.95 -22.59
N GLN A 244 -20.82 -8.61 -21.99
CA GLN A 244 -20.94 -8.51 -20.53
C GLN A 244 -20.68 -9.85 -19.84
N THR A 245 -21.15 -10.96 -20.41
CA THR A 245 -20.95 -12.30 -19.87
C THR A 245 -19.47 -12.66 -19.85
N VAL A 246 -18.76 -12.37 -20.95
CA VAL A 246 -17.31 -12.60 -21.05
C VAL A 246 -16.54 -11.75 -20.04
N ILE A 247 -16.85 -10.45 -19.94
CA ILE A 247 -16.21 -9.55 -18.96
C ILE A 247 -16.43 -10.06 -17.53
N GLN A 248 -17.65 -10.47 -17.20
CA GLN A 248 -17.96 -11.02 -15.88
C GLN A 248 -17.24 -12.33 -15.60
N ALA A 249 -17.09 -13.20 -16.61
CA ALA A 249 -16.34 -14.45 -16.47
C ALA A 249 -14.86 -14.17 -16.16
N TYR A 250 -14.21 -13.30 -16.94
CA TYR A 250 -12.83 -12.88 -16.69
C TYR A 250 -12.66 -12.20 -15.33
N PHE A 251 -13.60 -11.36 -14.91
CA PHE A 251 -13.55 -10.71 -13.60
C PHE A 251 -13.66 -11.73 -12.45
N LYS A 252 -14.57 -12.70 -12.57
CA LYS A 252 -14.73 -13.78 -11.58
C LYS A 252 -13.47 -14.64 -11.50
N GLU A 253 -12.92 -15.04 -12.65
CA GLU A 253 -11.67 -15.80 -12.71
C GLU A 253 -10.52 -15.01 -12.05
N TRP A 254 -10.40 -13.72 -12.40
CA TRP A 254 -9.41 -12.84 -11.78
C TRP A 254 -9.58 -12.74 -10.27
N LEU A 255 -10.80 -12.60 -9.74
CA LEU A 255 -11.07 -12.58 -8.29
C LEU A 255 -10.63 -13.88 -7.60
N VAL A 256 -10.79 -15.02 -8.25
CA VAL A 256 -10.38 -16.33 -7.71
C VAL A 256 -8.85 -16.46 -7.74
N VAL A 257 -8.22 -16.19 -8.88
CA VAL A 257 -6.76 -16.34 -9.07
C VAL A 257 -5.97 -15.37 -8.19
N SER A 258 -6.47 -14.15 -8.01
CA SER A 258 -5.82 -13.13 -7.17
C SER A 258 -6.08 -13.32 -5.67
N GLY A 259 -6.97 -14.22 -5.27
CA GLY A 259 -7.41 -14.36 -3.87
C GLY A 259 -8.36 -13.26 -3.38
N ASN A 260 -8.64 -12.25 -4.21
CA ASN A 260 -9.49 -11.09 -3.85
C ASN A 260 -10.97 -11.45 -3.62
N MET A 261 -11.43 -12.61 -4.11
CA MET A 261 -12.80 -13.09 -3.89
C MET A 261 -13.17 -13.10 -2.40
N ARG A 262 -12.24 -13.51 -1.53
CA ARG A 262 -12.49 -13.55 -0.07
C ARG A 262 -12.70 -12.16 0.50
N GLN A 263 -11.86 -11.20 0.11
CA GLN A 263 -11.98 -9.83 0.57
C GLN A 263 -13.36 -9.25 0.22
N VAL A 264 -13.87 -9.53 -0.98
CA VAL A 264 -15.23 -9.10 -1.38
C VAL A 264 -16.30 -9.70 -0.47
N TYR A 265 -16.20 -10.98 -0.12
CA TYR A 265 -17.12 -11.62 0.83
C TYR A 265 -17.04 -11.04 2.25
N ASP A 266 -15.83 -10.80 2.75
CA ASP A 266 -15.63 -10.20 4.07
C ASP A 266 -16.25 -8.80 4.14
N LEU A 267 -15.99 -7.96 3.13
CA LEU A 267 -16.54 -6.62 3.02
C LEU A 267 -18.08 -6.63 2.92
N ALA A 268 -18.65 -7.52 2.11
CA ALA A 268 -20.11 -7.68 2.00
C ALA A 268 -20.73 -8.15 3.32
N ARG A 269 -20.02 -8.95 4.13
CA ARG A 269 -20.47 -9.36 5.46
C ARG A 269 -20.44 -8.20 6.45
N MET A 270 -19.40 -7.37 6.40
CA MET A 270 -19.26 -6.18 7.26
C MET A 270 -20.34 -5.12 6.95
N GLU A 271 -20.66 -4.89 5.69
CA GLU A 271 -21.75 -3.97 5.29
C GLU A 271 -23.10 -4.39 5.90
N ARG A 272 -23.37 -5.70 5.95
CA ARG A 272 -24.60 -6.26 6.55
C ARG A 272 -24.63 -6.19 8.07
N SER A 273 -23.48 -6.13 8.75
CA SER A 273 -23.43 -5.98 10.21
C SER A 273 -23.53 -4.51 10.65
N ASP A 274 -23.18 -3.58 9.77
CA ASP A 274 -23.23 -2.14 10.01
C ASP A 274 -24.58 -1.51 9.60
N SER A 275 -25.48 -2.27 8.94
CA SER A 275 -26.85 -1.88 8.55
C SER A 275 -27.90 -2.37 9.54
#